data_AF-A0A7V2JGB6-F1
#
_entry.id   AF-A0A7V2JGB6-F1
#
_cell.length_a   1.000
_cell.length_b   1.000
_cell.length_c   1.000
_cell.angle_alpha   90.00
_cell.angle_beta   90.00
_cell.angle_gamma   90.00
#
_symmetry.space_group_name_H-M   'P 1'
#
loop_
_entity.id
_entity.type
_entity.pdbx_description
1 polymer ?
#
loop_
_entity_poly.entity_id
_entity_poly.type
_entity_poly.pdbx_seq_one_letter_code
_entity_poly.pdbx_strand_id
1 'polypeptide(L)'
;MENNILYIDNVDVNGYLGVKFISKLTEPDIEKNLHIAVYKKDRVIHKENKLLKLFRPDINPYSLPQHIFVNMEGDEINIPNKIKIVNNGLGTAILRLECLDNSDIKIYNPMDIEEFRKNFWSDVERKIHKLNEKFPEYNQLLIEFAEIGKSPPLFKKSDLERIKKLFSELIKALEESEEFLKDFANMILTSYLKNISIVTELESFLIYLKSVYESKIIFIDATNVIKVSTNPMKLRAKLYITDLEYNEYKPIELDNITITSNKELELPVYLLFDFSVAEGVSRNGP
;
A
#
# COMPACT_ATOMS: atom_id res chain seq x y z
N MET A 1 7.69 29.41 14.77
CA MET A 1 8.89 29.47 13.91
C MET A 1 8.73 30.72 13.06
N GLU A 2 9.59 31.72 13.26
CA GLU A 2 9.57 32.97 12.50
C GLU A 2 10.88 33.08 11.72
N ASN A 3 10.80 33.38 10.42
CA ASN A 3 11.98 33.50 9.55
C ASN A 3 12.96 32.31 9.61
N ASN A 4 12.44 31.08 9.69
CA ASN A 4 13.21 29.83 9.84
C ASN A 4 14.01 29.72 11.15
N ILE A 5 13.67 30.51 12.18
CA ILE A 5 14.25 30.44 13.52
C ILE A 5 13.23 29.79 14.47
N LEU A 6 13.70 28.81 15.23
CA LEU A 6 12.97 28.18 16.33
C LEU A 6 13.60 28.62 17.65
N TYR A 7 12.86 29.38 18.45
CA TYR A 7 13.24 29.75 19.81
C TYR A 7 12.78 28.65 20.77
N ILE A 8 13.67 28.24 21.67
CA ILE A 8 13.44 27.13 22.60
C ILE A 8 13.80 27.64 23.99
N ASP A 9 12.77 27.90 24.79
CA ASP A 9 12.93 28.47 26.12
C ASP A 9 12.92 27.39 27.21
N ASN A 10 12.30 26.23 26.94
CA ASN A 10 12.22 25.08 27.84
C ASN A 10 12.37 23.76 27.05
N VAL A 11 12.88 22.73 27.70
CA VAL A 11 12.96 21.36 27.18
C VAL A 11 12.40 20.37 28.20
N ASP A 12 11.68 19.35 27.74
CA ASP A 12 11.04 18.35 28.62
C ASP A 12 12.08 17.51 29.37
N VAL A 13 13.24 17.26 28.75
CA VAL A 13 14.36 16.51 29.34
C VAL A 13 15.65 17.30 29.17
N ASN A 14 16.31 17.61 30.29
CA ASN A 14 17.58 18.32 30.28
C ASN A 14 18.62 17.60 29.42
N GLY A 15 19.22 18.34 28.49
CA GLY A 15 20.32 17.86 27.64
C GLY A 15 19.88 17.28 26.29
N TYR A 16 18.58 17.15 26.01
CA TYR A 16 18.07 16.62 24.74
C TYR A 16 17.09 17.58 24.07
N LEU A 17 17.19 17.68 22.74
CA LEU A 17 16.23 18.38 21.90
C LEU A 17 15.87 17.48 20.71
N GLY A 18 14.60 17.11 20.63
CA GLY A 18 14.02 16.46 19.45
C GLY A 18 13.39 17.50 18.53
N VAL A 19 13.77 17.52 17.25
CA VAL A 19 13.13 18.35 16.23
C VAL A 19 12.60 17.44 15.13
N LYS A 20 11.29 17.51 14.87
CA LYS A 20 10.64 16.77 13.78
C LYS A 20 10.51 17.68 12.56
N PHE A 21 11.13 17.29 11.46
CA PHE A 21 10.94 17.92 10.15
C PHE A 21 9.82 17.19 9.41
N ILE A 22 8.89 17.95 8.84
CA ILE A 22 7.79 17.42 8.04
C ILE A 22 7.95 17.92 6.62
N SER A 23 8.11 17.00 5.67
CA SER A 23 8.13 17.31 4.24
C SER A 23 6.71 17.40 3.69
N LYS A 24 6.57 18.05 2.53
CA LYS A 24 5.37 17.99 1.71
C LYS A 24 5.66 17.20 0.44
N LEU A 25 4.61 16.71 -0.20
CA LEU A 25 4.72 16.08 -1.51
C LEU A 25 5.48 17.00 -2.47
N THR A 26 6.43 16.43 -3.18
CA THR A 26 7.38 17.16 -4.04
C THR A 26 7.64 16.35 -5.31
N GLU A 27 8.58 16.78 -6.13
CA GLU A 27 9.02 16.01 -7.30
C GLU A 27 9.58 14.63 -6.88
N PRO A 28 9.56 13.62 -7.77
CA PRO A 28 9.94 12.24 -7.44
C PRO A 28 11.29 12.02 -6.75
N ASP A 29 12.29 12.80 -7.10
CA ASP A 29 13.63 12.76 -6.50
C ASP A 29 14.18 14.19 -6.41
N ILE A 30 14.39 14.68 -5.19
CA ILE A 30 15.00 15.98 -4.94
C ILE A 30 16.04 15.90 -3.83
N GLU A 31 17.10 16.69 -3.99
CA GLU A 31 18.08 16.92 -2.93
C GLU A 31 17.84 18.30 -2.30
N LYS A 32 17.84 18.34 -0.97
CA LYS A 32 17.69 19.57 -0.18
C LYS A 32 18.80 19.67 0.84
N ASN A 33 19.43 20.83 0.92
CA ASN A 33 20.41 21.12 1.97
C ASN A 33 19.68 21.68 3.18
N LEU A 34 19.79 20.98 4.30
CA LEU A 34 19.35 21.45 5.61
C LEU A 34 20.55 22.09 6.32
N HIS A 35 20.43 23.38 6.60
CA HIS A 35 21.41 24.14 7.37
C HIS A 35 20.88 24.34 8.79
N ILE A 36 21.55 23.75 9.77
CA ILE A 36 21.20 23.86 11.18
C ILE A 36 22.25 24.71 11.87
N ALA A 37 21.82 25.74 12.59
CA ALA A 37 22.70 26.53 13.44
C ALA A 37 22.04 26.68 14.82
N VAL A 38 22.75 26.26 15.86
CA VAL A 38 22.29 26.38 17.25
C VAL A 38 23.00 27.55 17.89
N TYR A 39 22.22 28.46 18.49
CA TYR A 39 22.72 29.65 19.15
C TYR A 39 22.50 29.56 20.66
N LYS A 40 23.49 30.01 21.43
CA LYS A 40 23.36 30.25 22.87
C LYS A 40 23.85 31.66 23.15
N LYS A 41 22.95 32.55 23.59
CA LYS A 41 23.25 33.97 23.85
C LYS A 41 23.95 34.63 22.65
N ASP A 42 23.34 34.51 21.47
CA ASP A 42 23.81 35.06 20.18
C ASP A 42 25.15 34.52 19.66
N ARG A 43 25.75 33.53 20.34
CA ARG A 43 26.91 32.79 19.84
C ARG A 43 26.46 31.48 19.23
N VAL A 44 26.91 31.22 18.00
CA VAL A 44 26.73 29.91 17.38
C VAL A 44 27.57 28.89 18.15
N ILE A 45 26.92 27.88 18.72
CA ILE A 45 27.58 26.78 19.44
C ILE A 45 27.65 25.51 18.60
N HIS A 46 26.86 25.43 17.52
CA HIS A 46 26.88 24.30 16.61
C HIS A 46 26.41 24.74 15.22
N LYS A 47 27.04 24.19 14.17
CA LYS A 47 26.57 24.29 12.78
C LYS A 47 26.65 22.92 12.14
N GLU A 48 25.60 22.54 11.43
CA GLU A 48 25.55 21.31 10.65
C GLU A 48 24.93 21.63 9.28
N ASN A 49 25.51 21.01 8.25
CA ASN A 49 24.92 20.98 6.92
C ASN A 49 24.62 19.53 6.60
N LYS A 50 23.35 19.23 6.33
CA LYS A 50 22.91 17.87 6.02
C LYS A 50 22.23 17.86 4.67
N LEU A 51 22.76 17.06 3.75
CA LEU A 51 22.09 16.77 2.49
C LEU A 51 20.96 15.78 2.77
N LEU A 52 19.73 16.19 2.48
CA LEU A 52 18.54 15.37 2.58
C LEU A 52 18.09 14.98 1.18
N LYS A 53 18.04 13.67 0.94
CA LYS A 53 17.40 13.12 -0.26
C LYS A 53 15.94 12.85 0.05
N LEU A 54 15.03 13.58 -0.60
CA LEU A 54 13.60 13.35 -0.52
C LEU A 54 13.17 12.65 -1.80
N PHE A 55 12.43 11.56 -1.66
CA PHE A 55 11.99 10.78 -2.79
C PHE A 55 10.59 10.23 -2.56
N ARG A 56 9.90 9.93 -3.66
CA ARG A 56 8.59 9.29 -3.67
C ARG A 56 8.50 8.32 -4.85
N PRO A 57 7.49 7.43 -4.91
CA PRO A 57 7.24 6.69 -6.14
C PRO A 57 6.86 7.64 -7.29
N ASP A 58 7.12 7.20 -8.51
CA ASP A 58 6.70 7.87 -9.75
C ASP A 58 6.12 6.83 -10.72
N ILE A 59 4.81 6.60 -10.57
CA ILE A 59 4.10 5.53 -11.25
C ILE A 59 3.55 6.03 -12.57
N ASN A 60 4.00 5.40 -13.66
CA ASN A 60 3.63 5.78 -15.01
C ASN A 60 3.17 4.56 -15.82
N PRO A 61 2.11 4.69 -16.64
CA PRO A 61 1.76 3.66 -17.60
C PRO A 61 2.79 3.67 -18.74
N TYR A 62 3.48 2.55 -18.96
CA TYR A 62 4.41 2.38 -20.08
C TYR A 62 3.69 1.86 -21.33
N SER A 63 2.72 0.95 -21.15
CA SER A 63 1.92 0.39 -22.23
C SER A 63 0.54 -0.02 -21.73
N LEU A 64 -0.51 0.50 -22.37
CA LEU A 64 -1.90 0.17 -22.09
C LEU A 64 -2.49 -0.49 -23.36
N PRO A 65 -2.50 -1.83 -23.45
CA PRO A 65 -3.02 -2.51 -24.63
C PRO A 65 -4.54 -2.32 -24.73
N GLN A 66 -5.05 -2.08 -25.95
CA GLN A 66 -6.51 -2.06 -26.18
C GLN A 66 -7.13 -3.46 -26.17
N HIS A 67 -6.32 -4.48 -26.45
CA HIS A 67 -6.76 -5.88 -26.50
C HIS A 67 -5.77 -6.78 -25.75
N ILE A 68 -6.32 -7.57 -24.82
CA ILE A 68 -5.59 -8.61 -24.09
C ILE A 68 -6.20 -9.95 -24.47
N PHE A 69 -5.36 -10.85 -24.98
CA PHE A 69 -5.74 -12.23 -25.26
C PHE A 69 -5.10 -13.15 -24.24
N VAL A 70 -5.92 -13.97 -23.58
CA VAL A 70 -5.50 -14.97 -22.60
C VAL A 70 -5.48 -16.33 -23.30
N ASN A 71 -4.30 -16.91 -23.45
CA ASN A 71 -4.14 -18.22 -24.06
C ASN A 71 -3.86 -19.25 -22.96
N MET A 72 -4.74 -20.23 -22.80
CA MET A 72 -4.53 -21.37 -21.92
C MET A 72 -4.04 -22.58 -22.74
N GLU A 73 -2.87 -23.10 -22.40
CA GLU A 73 -2.29 -24.31 -22.98
C GLU A 73 -2.09 -25.35 -21.87
N GLY A 74 -3.03 -26.29 -21.72
CA GLY A 74 -3.07 -27.17 -20.56
C GLY A 74 -3.41 -26.37 -19.30
N ASP A 75 -2.50 -26.36 -18.32
CA ASP A 75 -2.60 -25.58 -17.07
C ASP A 75 -1.79 -24.28 -17.12
N GLU A 76 -1.03 -24.03 -18.19
CA GLU A 76 -0.23 -22.83 -18.35
C GLU A 76 -1.06 -21.68 -18.94
N ILE A 77 -0.94 -20.50 -18.32
CA ILE A 77 -1.59 -19.26 -18.77
C ILE A 77 -0.54 -18.36 -19.41
N ASN A 78 -0.72 -18.05 -20.70
CA ASN A 78 0.11 -17.11 -21.44
C ASN A 78 -0.69 -15.84 -21.80
N ILE A 79 -0.13 -14.68 -21.48
CA ILE A 79 -0.70 -13.36 -21.77
C ILE A 79 0.40 -12.50 -22.41
N PRO A 80 0.47 -12.42 -23.75
CA PRO A 80 1.55 -11.71 -24.44
C PRO A 80 1.44 -10.19 -24.30
N ASN A 81 0.21 -9.66 -24.28
CA ASN A 81 -0.06 -8.22 -24.18
C ASN A 81 -0.58 -7.90 -22.78
N LYS A 82 0.30 -7.37 -21.93
CA LYS A 82 -0.02 -6.97 -20.55
C LYS A 82 -0.10 -5.45 -20.40
N ILE A 83 -0.76 -5.02 -19.34
CA ILE A 83 -0.77 -3.63 -18.86
C ILE A 83 0.58 -3.39 -18.18
N LYS A 84 1.42 -2.54 -18.78
CA LYS A 84 2.76 -2.25 -18.26
C LYS A 84 2.74 -0.99 -17.42
N ILE A 85 3.07 -1.11 -16.15
CA ILE A 85 3.14 -0.01 -15.18
C ILE A 85 4.54 0.01 -14.58
N VAL A 86 5.21 1.16 -14.62
CA VAL A 86 6.59 1.30 -14.14
C VAL A 86 6.68 2.31 -13.00
N ASN A 87 7.55 2.05 -12.03
CA ASN A 87 7.94 3.01 -11.01
C ASN A 87 9.31 3.60 -11.37
N ASN A 88 9.33 4.85 -11.82
CA ASN A 88 10.58 5.57 -12.11
C ASN A 88 11.18 6.24 -10.86
N GLY A 89 10.43 6.25 -9.75
CA GLY A 89 10.81 6.88 -8.50
C GLY A 89 11.55 5.93 -7.58
N LEU A 90 12.10 6.48 -6.49
CA LEU A 90 12.82 5.68 -5.49
C LEU A 90 11.92 5.20 -4.34
N GLY A 91 10.72 5.75 -4.21
CA GLY A 91 9.76 5.35 -3.18
C GLY A 91 8.96 4.12 -3.59
N THR A 92 8.30 3.50 -2.61
CA THR A 92 7.40 2.35 -2.83
C THR A 92 5.99 2.85 -3.08
N ALA A 93 5.39 2.44 -4.20
CA ALA A 93 3.97 2.67 -4.47
C ALA A 93 3.12 1.51 -3.95
N ILE A 94 1.91 1.83 -3.55
CA ILE A 94 0.85 0.88 -3.23
C ILE A 94 -0.28 1.11 -4.22
N LEU A 95 -0.65 0.07 -4.96
CA LEU A 95 -1.62 0.10 -6.05
C LEU A 95 -2.86 -0.70 -5.69
N ARG A 96 -4.01 -0.20 -6.11
CA ARG A 96 -5.30 -0.87 -5.97
C ARG A 96 -6.16 -0.70 -7.22
N LEU A 97 -6.78 -1.77 -7.69
CA LEU A 97 -7.63 -1.77 -8.89
C LEU A 97 -9.11 -1.69 -8.49
N GLU A 98 -9.84 -0.73 -9.06
CA GLU A 98 -11.30 -0.62 -8.95
C GLU A 98 -11.92 -0.81 -10.33
N CYS A 99 -12.77 -1.82 -10.51
CA CYS A 99 -13.62 -1.91 -11.70
C CYS A 99 -14.77 -0.90 -11.59
N LEU A 100 -15.05 -0.19 -12.68
CA LEU A 100 -16.18 0.72 -12.80
C LEU A 100 -17.47 -0.06 -13.03
N ASP A 101 -18.61 0.50 -12.61
CA ASP A 101 -19.93 -0.15 -12.72
C ASP A 101 -20.33 -0.51 -14.17
N ASN A 102 -19.79 0.22 -15.15
CA ASN A 102 -20.02 0.00 -16.58
C ASN A 102 -19.02 -0.97 -17.23
N SER A 103 -18.20 -1.67 -16.43
CA SER A 103 -17.29 -2.73 -16.87
C SER A 103 -18.05 -4.05 -17.01
N ASP A 104 -17.76 -4.83 -18.06
CA ASP A 104 -18.28 -6.20 -18.19
C ASP A 104 -17.57 -7.14 -17.20
N ILE A 105 -16.35 -6.76 -16.78
CA ILE A 105 -15.49 -7.53 -15.88
C ILE A 105 -15.62 -7.01 -14.45
N LYS A 106 -15.79 -7.96 -13.52
CA LYS A 106 -15.81 -7.72 -12.08
C LYS A 106 -14.66 -8.46 -11.39
N ILE A 107 -14.08 -7.83 -10.38
CA ILE A 107 -13.01 -8.38 -9.54
C ILE A 107 -13.64 -8.97 -8.29
N TYR A 108 -13.20 -10.16 -7.89
CA TYR A 108 -13.63 -10.82 -6.66
C TYR A 108 -12.47 -11.62 -6.05
N ASN A 109 -12.61 -12.00 -4.78
CA ASN A 109 -11.65 -12.90 -4.14
C ASN A 109 -11.94 -14.34 -4.63
N PRO A 110 -10.91 -15.17 -4.87
CA PRO A 110 -11.09 -16.61 -4.96
C PRO A 110 -11.85 -17.15 -3.75
N MET A 111 -12.63 -18.23 -3.91
CA MET A 111 -13.45 -18.79 -2.83
C MET A 111 -12.64 -19.07 -1.55
N ASP A 112 -11.45 -19.64 -1.70
CA ASP A 112 -10.56 -19.99 -0.59
C ASP A 112 -10.07 -18.74 0.16
N ILE A 113 -9.61 -17.71 -0.55
CA ILE A 113 -9.27 -16.39 0.01
C ILE A 113 -10.48 -15.74 0.70
N GLU A 114 -11.67 -15.82 0.09
CA GLU A 114 -12.89 -15.24 0.66
C GLU A 114 -13.26 -15.90 1.99
N GLU A 115 -13.20 -17.22 2.05
CA GLU A 115 -13.42 -18.00 3.26
C GLU A 115 -12.39 -17.64 4.34
N PHE A 116 -11.10 -17.60 3.97
CA PHE A 116 -10.03 -17.17 4.87
C PHE A 116 -10.31 -15.78 5.44
N ARG A 117 -10.56 -14.78 4.58
CA ARG A 117 -10.78 -13.39 4.99
C ARG A 117 -11.98 -13.28 5.92
N LYS A 118 -13.08 -13.96 5.60
CA LYS A 118 -14.29 -13.97 6.41
C LYS A 118 -14.03 -14.58 7.78
N ASN A 119 -13.36 -15.73 7.83
CA ASN A 119 -13.06 -16.44 9.08
C ASN A 119 -12.05 -15.67 9.94
N PHE A 120 -11.02 -15.09 9.32
CA PHE A 120 -10.03 -14.24 9.98
C PHE A 120 -10.69 -13.03 10.64
N TRP A 121 -11.44 -12.22 9.87
CA TRP A 121 -12.02 -11.00 10.42
C TRP A 121 -13.13 -11.27 11.42
N SER A 122 -13.92 -12.33 11.25
CA SER A 122 -14.89 -12.75 12.26
C SER A 122 -14.22 -13.16 13.58
N ASP A 123 -13.06 -13.83 13.52
CA ASP A 123 -12.28 -14.18 14.72
C ASP A 123 -11.65 -12.93 15.36
N VAL A 124 -11.17 -11.97 14.57
CA VAL A 124 -10.67 -10.67 15.05
C VAL A 124 -11.77 -9.88 15.75
N GLU A 125 -12.94 -9.71 15.14
CA GLU A 125 -14.08 -9.00 15.75
C GLU A 125 -14.49 -9.61 17.10
N ARG A 126 -14.58 -10.94 17.17
CA ARG A 126 -14.88 -11.62 18.42
C ARG A 126 -13.82 -11.34 19.50
N LYS A 127 -12.54 -11.26 19.13
CA LYS A 127 -11.46 -10.98 20.06
C LYS A 127 -11.35 -9.51 20.43
N ILE A 128 -11.74 -8.59 19.54
CA ILE A 128 -11.89 -7.16 19.84
C ILE A 128 -12.84 -6.96 21.01
N HIS A 129 -13.96 -7.70 21.07
CA HIS A 129 -14.86 -7.62 22.23
C HIS A 129 -14.15 -7.93 23.56
N LYS A 130 -13.28 -8.95 23.60
CA LYS A 130 -12.48 -9.27 24.80
C LYS A 130 -11.43 -8.21 25.09
N LEU A 131 -10.83 -7.66 24.05
CA LEU A 131 -9.83 -6.61 24.18
C LEU A 131 -10.47 -5.31 24.72
N ASN A 132 -11.70 -5.01 24.29
CA ASN A 132 -12.49 -3.87 24.74
C ASN A 132 -12.91 -3.97 26.22
N GLU A 133 -13.14 -5.18 26.74
CA GLU A 133 -13.42 -5.37 28.17
C GLU A 133 -12.22 -4.95 29.04
N LYS A 134 -11.00 -5.13 28.52
CA LYS A 134 -9.75 -4.82 29.22
C LYS A 134 -9.24 -3.40 28.94
N PHE A 135 -9.46 -2.90 27.72
CA PHE A 135 -9.02 -1.58 27.25
C PHE A 135 -10.18 -0.80 26.62
N PRO A 136 -11.22 -0.42 27.41
CA PRO A 136 -12.42 0.23 26.90
C PRO A 136 -12.14 1.57 26.22
N GLU A 137 -11.08 2.27 26.60
CA GLU A 137 -10.60 3.52 26.00
C GLU A 137 -10.25 3.37 24.52
N TYR A 138 -9.87 2.17 24.05
CA TYR A 138 -9.51 1.90 22.66
C TYR A 138 -10.66 1.28 21.83
N ASN A 139 -11.87 1.20 22.37
CA ASN A 139 -13.00 0.54 21.71
C ASN A 139 -13.28 1.06 20.29
N GLN A 140 -13.39 2.39 20.14
CA GLN A 140 -13.67 3.00 18.83
C GLN A 140 -12.54 2.73 17.83
N LEU A 141 -11.30 2.79 18.31
CA LEU A 141 -10.09 2.54 17.52
C LEU A 141 -10.06 1.10 16.99
N LEU A 142 -10.41 0.12 17.83
CA LEU A 142 -10.45 -1.29 17.46
C LEU A 142 -11.60 -1.61 16.48
N ILE A 143 -12.78 -1.01 16.68
CA ILE A 143 -13.92 -1.15 15.75
C ILE A 143 -13.53 -0.61 14.38
N GLU A 144 -12.93 0.59 14.32
CA GLU A 144 -12.51 1.20 13.06
C GLU A 144 -11.41 0.38 12.37
N PHE A 145 -10.46 -0.18 13.13
CA PHE A 145 -9.45 -1.10 12.61
C PHE A 145 -10.07 -2.32 11.93
N ALA A 146 -11.07 -2.97 12.56
CA ALA A 146 -11.76 -4.10 11.96
C ALA A 146 -12.59 -3.71 10.73
N GLU A 147 -13.22 -2.54 10.73
CA GLU A 147 -13.98 -2.04 9.59
C GLU A 147 -13.10 -1.84 8.36
N ILE A 148 -11.98 -1.12 8.51
CA ILE A 148 -11.00 -0.90 7.44
C ILE A 148 -10.38 -2.23 6.99
N GLY A 149 -10.12 -3.15 7.91
CA GLY A 149 -9.60 -4.47 7.58
C GLY A 149 -10.53 -5.32 6.70
N LYS A 150 -11.83 -5.37 7.06
CA LYS A 150 -12.85 -6.12 6.32
C LYS A 150 -13.10 -5.54 4.94
N SER A 151 -13.25 -4.22 4.89
CA SER A 151 -13.54 -3.46 3.67
C SER A 151 -12.47 -2.38 3.49
N PRO A 152 -11.27 -2.74 3.00
CA PRO A 152 -10.22 -1.77 2.79
C PRO A 152 -10.75 -0.66 1.88
N PRO A 153 -10.57 0.62 2.22
CA PRO A 153 -11.10 1.72 1.43
C PRO A 153 -10.22 1.98 0.19
N LEU A 154 -10.73 2.76 -0.75
CA LEU A 154 -9.96 3.16 -1.93
C LEU A 154 -8.90 4.19 -1.51
N PHE A 155 -7.85 4.40 -2.31
CA PHE A 155 -6.84 5.43 -1.98
C PHE A 155 -7.31 6.84 -2.40
N LYS A 156 -8.57 7.18 -2.09
CA LYS A 156 -9.13 8.53 -2.25
C LYS A 156 -8.70 9.39 -1.06
N LYS A 157 -8.67 10.72 -1.23
CA LYS A 157 -8.23 11.64 -0.16
C LYS A 157 -8.84 11.40 1.22
N SER A 158 -10.17 11.31 1.30
CA SER A 158 -10.89 11.10 2.57
C SER A 158 -10.53 9.77 3.23
N ASP A 159 -10.34 8.75 2.41
CA ASP A 159 -9.99 7.40 2.85
C ASP A 159 -8.54 7.36 3.37
N LEU A 160 -7.61 8.02 2.66
CA LEU A 160 -6.22 8.14 3.10
C LEU A 160 -6.09 8.93 4.41
N GLU A 161 -6.85 10.02 4.58
CA GLU A 161 -6.89 10.77 5.84
C GLU A 161 -7.42 9.91 6.99
N ARG A 162 -8.47 9.12 6.74
CA ARG A 162 -9.02 8.17 7.71
C ARG A 162 -8.00 7.10 8.11
N ILE A 163 -7.33 6.49 7.13
CA ILE A 163 -6.27 5.50 7.36
C ILE A 163 -5.11 6.11 8.17
N LYS A 164 -4.62 7.29 7.77
CA LYS A 164 -3.55 8.01 8.49
C LYS A 164 -3.91 8.23 9.95
N LYS A 165 -5.12 8.71 10.20
CA LYS A 165 -5.61 8.98 11.56
C LYS A 165 -5.67 7.68 12.37
N LEU A 166 -6.31 6.64 11.84
CA LEU A 166 -6.43 5.34 12.51
C LEU A 166 -5.04 4.80 12.91
N PHE A 167 -4.10 4.71 11.98
CA PHE A 167 -2.79 4.14 12.27
C PHE A 167 -1.97 5.03 13.22
N SER A 168 -2.09 6.35 13.13
CA SER A 168 -1.44 7.25 14.09
C SER A 168 -1.98 7.06 15.51
N GLU A 169 -3.29 6.90 15.67
CA GLU A 169 -3.92 6.64 16.97
C GLU A 169 -3.58 5.24 17.49
N LEU A 170 -3.52 4.25 16.60
CA LEU A 170 -3.13 2.88 16.93
C LEU A 170 -1.67 2.81 17.39
N ILE A 171 -0.74 3.41 16.65
CA ILE A 171 0.68 3.46 17.05
C ILE A 171 0.80 4.08 18.44
N LYS A 172 0.13 5.21 18.66
CA LYS A 172 0.14 5.88 19.96
C LYS A 172 -0.38 4.97 21.08
N ALA A 173 -1.52 4.30 20.89
CA ALA A 173 -2.08 3.38 21.87
C ALA A 173 -1.14 2.19 22.18
N LEU A 174 -0.47 1.67 21.15
CA LEU A 174 0.50 0.57 21.26
C LEU A 174 1.79 1.01 21.99
N GLU A 175 2.23 2.25 21.79
CA GLU A 175 3.39 2.84 22.48
C GLU A 175 3.09 3.20 23.95
N GLU A 176 1.87 3.67 24.22
CA GLU A 176 1.43 4.06 25.57
C GLU A 176 1.16 2.86 26.49
N SER A 177 0.87 1.68 25.93
CA SER A 177 0.57 0.47 26.69
C SER A 177 1.17 -0.79 26.07
N GLU A 178 2.27 -1.26 26.66
CA GLU A 178 2.94 -2.52 26.28
C GLU A 178 1.99 -3.73 26.43
N GLU A 179 1.11 -3.71 27.43
CA GLU A 179 0.12 -4.77 27.65
C GLU A 179 -0.92 -4.80 26.52
N PHE A 180 -1.42 -3.63 26.12
CA PHE A 180 -2.32 -3.51 24.97
C PHE A 180 -1.63 -3.98 23.69
N LEU A 181 -0.38 -3.57 23.45
CA LEU A 181 0.41 -4.03 22.31
C LEU A 181 0.49 -5.56 22.25
N LYS A 182 0.83 -6.20 23.38
CA LYS A 182 0.94 -7.66 23.44
C LYS A 182 -0.40 -8.35 23.16
N ASP A 183 -1.48 -7.89 23.76
CA ASP A 183 -2.80 -8.50 23.60
C ASP A 183 -3.37 -8.25 22.19
N PHE A 184 -3.15 -7.06 21.63
CA PHE A 184 -3.49 -6.73 20.23
C PHE A 184 -2.70 -7.61 19.25
N ALA A 185 -1.37 -7.71 19.41
CA ALA A 185 -0.54 -8.55 18.56
C ALA A 185 -0.92 -10.04 18.66
N ASN A 186 -1.19 -10.52 19.87
CA ASN A 186 -1.63 -11.89 20.11
C ASN A 186 -3.00 -12.16 19.47
N MET A 187 -3.94 -11.21 19.54
CA MET A 187 -5.21 -11.30 18.85
C MET A 187 -5.01 -11.54 17.35
N ILE A 188 -4.24 -10.66 16.68
CA ILE A 188 -3.98 -10.75 15.24
C ILE A 188 -3.28 -12.06 14.89
N LEU A 189 -2.18 -12.40 15.59
CA LEU A 189 -1.38 -13.58 15.30
C LEU A 189 -2.19 -14.87 15.46
N THR A 190 -2.92 -15.00 16.56
CA THR A 190 -3.73 -16.20 16.80
C THR A 190 -4.94 -16.27 15.86
N SER A 191 -5.50 -15.13 15.43
CA SER A 191 -6.55 -15.11 14.40
C SER A 191 -5.99 -15.53 13.05
N TYR A 192 -4.78 -15.08 12.71
CA TYR A 192 -4.12 -15.48 11.48
C TYR A 192 -3.79 -16.97 11.48
N LEU A 193 -3.04 -17.46 12.47
CA LEU A 193 -2.60 -18.86 12.57
C LEU A 193 -3.76 -19.86 12.64
N LYS A 194 -4.87 -19.48 13.28
CA LYS A 194 -6.07 -20.34 13.36
C LYS A 194 -6.75 -20.53 12.00
N ASN A 195 -6.64 -19.54 11.12
CA ASN A 195 -7.34 -19.54 9.83
C ASN A 195 -6.40 -19.83 8.66
N ILE A 196 -5.07 -19.87 8.86
CA ILE A 196 -4.04 -20.02 7.82
C ILE A 196 -4.00 -21.39 7.12
N SER A 197 -4.92 -22.31 7.39
CA SER A 197 -4.93 -23.68 6.85
C SER A 197 -5.11 -23.80 5.33
N ILE A 198 -4.81 -22.76 4.55
CA ILE A 198 -4.77 -22.72 3.08
C ILE A 198 -3.29 -22.52 2.66
N VAL A 199 -2.54 -23.62 2.69
CA VAL A 199 -1.06 -23.65 2.51
C VAL A 199 -0.62 -23.34 1.07
N THR A 200 -1.53 -23.42 0.09
CA THR A 200 -1.25 -23.27 -1.35
C THR A 200 -1.21 -21.82 -1.86
N GLU A 201 -1.80 -20.85 -1.15
CA GLU A 201 -1.86 -19.45 -1.62
C GLU A 201 -0.65 -18.61 -1.20
N LEU A 202 0.11 -19.09 -0.21
CA LEU A 202 1.34 -18.45 0.26
C LEU A 202 2.42 -18.39 -0.82
N GLU A 203 2.52 -19.39 -1.71
CA GLU A 203 3.52 -19.36 -2.78
C GLU A 203 3.23 -18.26 -3.81
N SER A 204 1.97 -18.11 -4.24
CA SER A 204 1.55 -17.02 -5.13
C SER A 204 1.77 -15.64 -4.50
N PHE A 205 1.47 -15.51 -3.20
CA PHE A 205 1.74 -14.28 -2.44
C PHE A 205 3.25 -14.00 -2.28
N LEU A 206 4.06 -15.02 -2.03
CA LEU A 206 5.53 -14.89 -1.90
C LEU A 206 6.22 -14.57 -3.24
N ILE A 207 5.76 -15.17 -4.34
CA ILE A 207 6.22 -14.86 -5.71
C ILE A 207 5.88 -13.41 -6.06
N TYR A 208 4.66 -12.97 -5.72
CA TYR A 208 4.25 -11.58 -5.84
C TYR A 208 5.09 -10.64 -4.95
N LEU A 209 5.30 -10.94 -3.67
CA LEU A 209 6.14 -10.11 -2.78
C LEU A 209 7.57 -9.94 -3.30
N LYS A 210 8.13 -10.96 -3.96
CA LYS A 210 9.46 -10.90 -4.59
C LYS A 210 9.49 -9.98 -5.82
N SER A 211 8.51 -10.05 -6.72
CA SER A 211 8.47 -9.19 -7.93
C SER A 211 8.13 -7.72 -7.62
N VAL A 212 7.37 -7.51 -6.55
CA VAL A 212 7.00 -6.21 -5.95
C VAL A 212 8.18 -5.50 -5.30
N TYR A 213 9.07 -6.24 -4.65
CA TYR A 213 10.24 -5.67 -3.98
C TYR A 213 11.23 -5.05 -4.98
N GLU A 214 11.50 -5.75 -6.09
CA GLU A 214 12.44 -5.28 -7.11
C GLU A 214 11.93 -4.03 -7.83
N SER A 215 10.62 -3.93 -8.06
CA SER A 215 9.98 -2.81 -8.77
C SER A 215 9.43 -1.73 -7.83
N LYS A 216 9.54 -1.91 -6.51
CA LYS A 216 8.97 -1.01 -5.48
C LYS A 216 7.49 -0.69 -5.70
N ILE A 217 6.70 -1.68 -6.11
CA ILE A 217 5.26 -1.55 -6.39
C ILE A 217 4.52 -2.66 -5.65
N ILE A 218 3.67 -2.32 -4.68
CA ILE A 218 2.79 -3.23 -3.95
C ILE A 218 1.38 -3.13 -4.54
N PHE A 219 0.96 -4.07 -5.38
CA PHE A 219 -0.42 -4.26 -5.81
C PHE A 219 -1.29 -5.08 -4.82
N ILE A 220 -2.15 -4.42 -4.05
CA ILE A 220 -2.87 -5.05 -2.93
C ILE A 220 -3.94 -6.06 -3.34
N ASP A 221 -4.43 -5.97 -4.58
CA ASP A 221 -5.44 -6.87 -5.14
C ASP A 221 -4.83 -8.06 -5.88
N ALA A 222 -3.56 -8.39 -5.62
CA ALA A 222 -2.84 -9.44 -6.35
C ALA A 222 -3.49 -10.82 -6.22
N THR A 223 -4.15 -11.12 -5.10
CA THR A 223 -4.86 -12.39 -4.91
C THR A 223 -6.25 -12.41 -5.56
N ASN A 224 -6.77 -11.28 -6.00
CA ASN A 224 -8.10 -11.22 -6.60
C ASN A 224 -8.08 -11.83 -8.01
N VAL A 225 -9.24 -12.30 -8.45
CA VAL A 225 -9.45 -12.91 -9.77
C VAL A 225 -10.54 -12.17 -10.54
N ILE A 226 -10.54 -12.38 -11.85
CA ILE A 226 -11.62 -11.97 -12.77
C ILE A 226 -12.11 -13.19 -13.55
N LYS A 227 -13.39 -13.21 -13.93
CA LYS A 227 -13.89 -14.18 -14.92
C LYS A 227 -13.60 -13.66 -16.31
N VAL A 228 -12.87 -14.45 -17.09
CA VAL A 228 -12.66 -14.19 -18.52
C VAL A 228 -13.36 -15.27 -19.33
N SER A 229 -13.91 -14.87 -20.48
CA SER A 229 -14.68 -15.76 -21.35
C SER A 229 -14.09 -15.81 -22.76
N THR A 230 -14.63 -16.70 -23.58
CA THR A 230 -14.33 -16.76 -25.02
C THR A 230 -14.94 -15.58 -25.78
N ASN A 231 -15.96 -14.93 -25.22
CA ASN A 231 -16.53 -13.72 -25.77
C ASN A 231 -15.72 -12.48 -25.31
N PRO A 232 -15.57 -11.45 -26.17
CA PRO A 232 -14.94 -10.20 -25.77
C PRO A 232 -15.66 -9.51 -24.61
N MET A 233 -14.91 -9.21 -23.55
CA MET A 233 -15.39 -8.49 -22.37
C MET A 233 -14.60 -7.19 -22.19
N LYS A 234 -15.28 -6.08 -21.91
CA LYS A 234 -14.63 -4.79 -21.67
C LYS A 234 -14.26 -4.63 -20.20
N LEU A 235 -12.98 -4.41 -19.94
CA LEU A 235 -12.47 -3.89 -18.68
C LEU A 235 -12.55 -2.36 -18.70
N ARG A 236 -13.25 -1.80 -17.72
CA ARG A 236 -13.22 -0.38 -17.39
C ARG A 236 -12.85 -0.24 -15.93
N ALA A 237 -11.66 0.30 -15.65
CA ALA A 237 -11.14 0.31 -14.29
C ALA A 237 -10.28 1.54 -13.99
N LYS A 238 -10.08 1.81 -12.71
CA LYS A 238 -9.15 2.80 -12.19
C LYS A 238 -8.09 2.11 -11.33
N LEU A 239 -6.83 2.42 -11.59
CA LEU A 239 -5.72 2.01 -10.76
C LEU A 239 -5.36 3.17 -9.81
N TYR A 240 -5.77 3.05 -8.55
CA TYR A 240 -5.45 4.00 -7.50
C TYR A 240 -4.04 3.76 -6.97
N ILE A 241 -3.36 4.85 -6.61
CA ILE A 241 -1.97 4.84 -6.19
C ILE A 241 -1.85 5.60 -4.87
N THR A 242 -1.11 5.03 -3.93
CA THR A 242 -0.61 5.72 -2.72
C THR A 242 0.82 5.30 -2.43
N ASP A 243 1.42 5.83 -1.38
CA ASP A 243 2.75 5.44 -0.89
C ASP A 243 2.69 5.09 0.60
N LEU A 244 3.85 4.77 1.20
CA LEU A 244 3.94 4.45 2.63
C LEU A 244 3.60 5.63 3.56
N GLU A 245 3.61 6.86 3.02
CA GLU A 245 3.21 8.09 3.72
C GLU A 245 1.73 8.44 3.43
N TYR A 246 1.00 7.53 2.76
CA TYR A 246 -0.38 7.66 2.35
C TYR A 246 -0.67 8.97 1.59
N ASN A 247 0.25 9.38 0.70
CA ASN A 247 0.01 10.52 -0.18
C ASN A 247 -1.01 10.16 -1.27
N GLU A 248 -1.81 11.15 -1.69
CA GLU A 248 -2.74 11.00 -2.81
C GLU A 248 -2.01 11.22 -4.14
N TYR A 249 -2.24 10.32 -5.08
CA TYR A 249 -1.74 10.41 -6.46
C TYR A 249 -2.92 10.32 -7.42
N LYS A 250 -2.75 10.89 -8.61
CA LYS A 250 -3.77 10.80 -9.67
C LYS A 250 -3.92 9.33 -10.10
N PRO A 251 -5.13 8.74 -10.06
CA PRO A 251 -5.35 7.38 -10.55
C PRO A 251 -5.02 7.25 -12.04
N ILE A 252 -4.58 6.06 -12.45
CA ILE A 252 -4.42 5.69 -13.86
C ILE A 252 -5.75 5.10 -14.35
N GLU A 253 -6.34 5.73 -15.36
CA GLU A 253 -7.55 5.23 -16.01
C GLU A 253 -7.18 4.08 -16.96
N LEU A 254 -7.82 2.93 -16.78
CA LEU A 254 -7.69 1.75 -17.64
C LEU A 254 -8.97 1.62 -18.46
N ASP A 255 -9.11 2.53 -19.42
CA ASP A 255 -10.29 2.63 -20.26
C ASP A 255 -10.18 1.76 -21.51
N ASN A 256 -11.29 1.09 -21.86
CA ASN A 256 -11.50 0.40 -23.13
C ASN A 256 -10.52 -0.74 -23.44
N ILE A 257 -10.07 -1.47 -22.42
CA ILE A 257 -9.31 -2.71 -22.63
C ILE A 257 -10.31 -3.85 -22.87
N THR A 258 -10.20 -4.53 -24.01
CA THR A 258 -11.02 -5.71 -24.30
C THR A 258 -10.21 -6.97 -23.96
N ILE A 259 -10.77 -7.81 -23.09
CA ILE A 259 -10.16 -9.08 -22.71
C ILE A 259 -10.94 -10.22 -23.37
N THR A 260 -10.20 -11.16 -23.94
CA THR A 260 -10.71 -12.38 -24.58
C THR A 260 -9.84 -13.55 -24.19
N SER A 261 -10.41 -14.75 -24.15
CA SER A 261 -9.68 -15.97 -23.84
C SER A 261 -10.01 -17.07 -24.84
N ASN A 262 -9.11 -18.05 -25.01
CA ASN A 262 -9.43 -19.26 -25.76
C ASN A 262 -10.34 -20.24 -24.98
N LYS A 263 -10.49 -20.05 -23.67
CA LYS A 263 -11.31 -20.87 -22.75
C LYS A 263 -11.87 -20.00 -21.62
N GLU A 264 -12.99 -20.40 -21.02
CA GLU A 264 -13.48 -19.75 -19.79
C GLU A 264 -12.60 -20.14 -18.59
N LEU A 265 -12.20 -19.16 -17.79
CA LEU A 265 -11.41 -19.37 -16.56
C LEU A 265 -11.54 -18.21 -15.57
N GLU A 266 -11.09 -18.45 -14.35
CA GLU A 266 -10.77 -17.40 -13.38
C GLU A 266 -9.30 -17.02 -13.54
N LEU A 267 -9.05 -15.76 -13.89
CA LEU A 267 -7.71 -15.24 -14.10
C LEU A 267 -7.30 -14.35 -12.91
N PRO A 268 -6.20 -14.65 -12.23
CA PRO A 268 -5.62 -13.75 -11.24
C PRO A 268 -5.32 -12.37 -11.84
N VAL A 269 -5.78 -11.31 -11.18
CA VAL A 269 -5.70 -9.94 -11.67
C VAL A 269 -4.25 -9.52 -11.92
N TYR A 270 -3.31 -9.93 -11.05
CA TYR A 270 -1.91 -9.56 -11.20
C TYR A 270 -1.28 -10.04 -12.52
N LEU A 271 -1.78 -11.12 -13.14
CA LEU A 271 -1.27 -11.63 -14.41
C LEU A 271 -1.54 -10.70 -15.60
N LEU A 272 -2.54 -9.81 -15.46
CA LEU A 272 -2.81 -8.75 -16.45
C LEU A 272 -1.73 -7.68 -16.47
N PHE A 273 -0.93 -7.58 -15.42
CA PHE A 273 0.05 -6.54 -15.23
C PHE A 273 1.48 -7.05 -15.44
N ASP A 274 2.32 -6.15 -15.90
CA ASP A 274 3.76 -6.28 -15.93
C ASP A 274 4.35 -5.05 -15.25
N PHE A 275 4.99 -5.28 -14.09
CA PHE A 275 5.60 -4.25 -13.26
C PHE A 275 7.11 -4.13 -13.47
N SER A 276 7.68 -4.90 -14.40
CA SER A 276 9.13 -4.92 -14.63
C SER A 276 9.66 -3.56 -15.09
N VAL A 277 10.91 -3.27 -14.72
CA VAL A 277 11.63 -2.09 -15.19
C VAL A 277 11.79 -2.20 -16.69
N ALA A 278 11.43 -1.15 -17.43
CA ALA A 278 11.61 -1.13 -18.89
C ALA A 278 13.07 -1.47 -19.25
N GLU A 279 13.29 -2.61 -19.89
CA GLU A 279 14.59 -2.96 -20.47
C GLU A 279 14.96 -1.88 -21.49
N GLY A 280 15.92 -1.02 -21.14
CA GLY A 280 16.36 0.07 -22.01
C GLY A 280 16.98 1.28 -21.32
N VAL A 281 16.75 1.49 -20.02
CA VAL A 281 17.53 2.49 -19.27
C VAL A 281 18.77 1.80 -18.72
N SER A 282 19.80 1.67 -19.56
CA SER A 282 21.14 1.36 -19.05
C SER A 282 21.46 2.40 -17.98
N ARG A 283 21.58 1.97 -16.72
CA ARG A 283 22.34 2.74 -15.74
C ARG A 283 23.80 2.69 -16.15
N ASN A 284 24.16 3.51 -17.13
CA ASN A 284 25.56 3.84 -17.36
C ASN A 284 25.97 4.80 -16.25
N GLY A 285 26.85 4.29 -15.38
CA GLY A 285 27.72 5.12 -14.54
C GLY A 285 28.01 4.52 -13.17
N PRO A 286 29.27 4.15 -12.87
CA PRO A 286 30.02 4.90 -11.87
C PRO A 286 30.18 6.39 -12.25
#